data_AF-A0A383EVX7-F1
#
_entry.id   AF-A0A383EVX7-F1
#
_cell.length_a   1.000
_cell.length_b   1.000
_cell.length_c   1.000
_cell.angle_alpha   90.00
_cell.angle_beta   90.00
_cell.angle_gamma   90.00
#
_symmetry.space_group_name_H-M   'P 1'
#
loop_
_entity.id
_entity.type
_entity.pdbx_description
1 polymer ?
#
loop_
_entity_poly.entity_id
_entity_poly.type
_entity_poly.pdbx_seq_one_letter_code
_entity_poly.pdbx_strand_id
1 'polypeptide(L)' 'MSKETKTLEVNQLIPMVVEQTPRGERAYDIYSRLLKERIV' A
#
# COMPACT_ATOMS: atom_id res chain seq x y z
N MET A 1 -18.83 -33.47 -12.42
CA MET A 1 -17.47 -33.09 -11.97
C MET A 1 -17.18 -31.68 -12.47
N SER A 2 -17.86 -30.69 -11.90
CA SER A 2 -17.70 -29.27 -12.25
C SER A 2 -16.53 -28.72 -11.46
N LYS A 3 -15.43 -28.41 -12.13
CA LYS A 3 -14.26 -27.80 -11.51
C LYS A 3 -14.67 -26.43 -10.96
N GLU A 4 -14.59 -26.32 -9.65
CA GLU A 4 -14.76 -25.09 -8.89
C GLU A 4 -13.60 -24.15 -9.27
N THR A 5 -13.90 -23.13 -10.06
CA THR A 5 -12.93 -22.08 -10.40
C THR A 5 -12.68 -21.26 -9.14
N LYS A 6 -11.64 -21.65 -8.40
CA LYS A 6 -11.09 -20.89 -7.28
C LYS A 6 -10.64 -19.53 -7.81
N THR A 7 -11.45 -18.50 -7.60
CA THR A 7 -11.05 -17.11 -7.80
C THR A 7 -9.86 -16.85 -6.88
N LEU A 8 -8.70 -16.62 -7.46
CA LEU A 8 -7.52 -16.21 -6.72
C LEU A 8 -7.77 -14.76 -6.29
N GLU A 9 -8.31 -14.58 -5.09
CA GLU A 9 -8.38 -13.25 -4.47
C GLU A 9 -6.96 -12.78 -4.20
N VAL A 10 -6.41 -12.02 -5.15
CA VAL A 10 -5.16 -11.30 -4.95
C VAL A 10 -5.47 -10.16 -4.00
N ASN A 11 -5.29 -10.40 -2.71
CA ASN A 11 -5.41 -9.38 -1.69
C ASN A 11 -4.23 -8.40 -1.86
N GLN A 12 -4.45 -7.31 -2.61
CA GLN A 12 -3.47 -6.26 -2.83
C GLN A 12 -3.38 -5.38 -1.58
N LEU A 13 -2.72 -5.91 -0.55
CA LEU A 13 -2.42 -5.16 0.67
C LEU A 13 -1.35 -4.11 0.35
N ILE A 14 -1.72 -2.84 0.43
CA ILE A 14 -0.78 -1.74 0.27
C ILE A 14 -0.11 -1.49 1.63
N PRO A 15 1.24 -1.50 1.72
CA PRO A 15 1.92 -1.25 2.98
C PRO A 15 1.76 0.22 3.40
N MET A 16 1.51 0.40 4.69
CA MET A 16 1.52 1.70 5.36
C MET A 16 2.92 1.97 5.92
N VAL A 17 3.43 3.18 5.71
CA VAL A 17 4.72 3.65 6.21
C VAL A 17 4.54 4.89 7.07
N VAL A 18 5.47 5.09 8.00
CA VAL A 18 5.47 6.25 8.91
C VAL A 18 6.67 7.13 8.61
N GLU A 19 6.43 8.42 8.41
CA GLU A 19 7.45 9.46 8.25
C GLU A 19 7.57 10.26 9.55
N GLN A 20 8.81 10.41 10.03
CA GLN A 20 9.11 11.32 11.14
C GLN A 20 9.22 12.76 10.65
N THR A 21 8.50 13.66 11.30
CA THR A 21 8.54 15.11 11.07
C THR A 21 8.89 15.84 12.36
N PRO A 22 9.36 17.10 12.31
CA PRO A 22 9.63 17.89 13.51
C PRO A 22 8.42 18.09 14.44
N ARG A 23 7.20 17.81 13.96
CA ARG A 23 5.95 17.92 14.71
C ARG A 23 5.36 16.56 15.11
N GLY A 24 6.07 15.45 14.90
CA GLY A 24 5.61 14.09 15.18
C GLY A 24 5.61 13.20 13.94
N GLU A 25 4.76 12.17 13.94
CA GLU A 25 4.70 11.15 12.89
C GLU A 25 3.56 11.38 11.90
N ARG A 26 3.78 11.05 10.62
CA ARG A 26 2.75 11.04 9.58
C ARG A 26 2.71 9.68 8.89
N ALA A 27 1.52 9.09 8.82
CA ALA A 27 1.29 7.84 8.12
C ALA A 27 0.98 8.11 6.63
N TYR A 28 1.59 7.31 5.75
CA TYR A 28 1.39 7.34 4.31
C TYR A 28 1.25 5.91 3.79
N ASP A 29 0.38 5.66 2.81
CA ASP A 29 0.57 4.49 1.97
C ASP A 29 1.86 4.66 1.14
N ILE A 30 2.49 3.56 0.76
CA ILE A 30 3.80 3.61 0.07
C ILE A 30 3.76 4.42 -1.22
N TYR A 31 2.65 4.40 -1.97
CA TYR A 31 2.54 5.12 -3.24
C TYR A 31 2.41 6.62 -3.02
N SER A 32 1.60 7.05 -2.05
CA SER A 32 1.53 8.45 -1.63
C SER A 32 2.88 8.97 -1.13
N ARG A 33 3.66 8.13 -0.42
CA ARG A 33 5.00 8.52 0.05
C ARG A 33 5.98 8.76 -1.10
N LEU A 34 5.93 7.93 -2.14
CA LEU A 34 6.75 8.06 -3.35
C LEU A 34 6.32 9.27 -4.20
N LEU A 35 5.01 9.46 -4.37
CA LEU A 35 4.46 10.60 -5.11
C LEU A 35 4.81 11.94 -4.42
N LYS A 36 4.83 11.97 -3.09
CA LYS A 36 5.29 13.13 -2.31
C LYS A 36 6.75 13.51 -2.64
N GLU A 37 7.61 12.53 -2.94
CA GLU A 37 8.99 12.74 -3.40
C GLU A 37 9.11 12.94 -4.90
N ARG A 38 7.97 12.98 -5.61
CA ARG A 38 7.88 13.07 -7.08
C ARG A 38 8.51 11.87 -7.79
N ILE A 39 8.46 10.70 -7.16
CA ILE A 39 8.83 9.41 -7.76
C ILE A 39 7.58 8.85 -8.46
N VAL A 40 7.72 8.52 -9.76
CA VAL A 40 6.68 7.92 -10.62
C VAL A 40 7.15 6.55 -11.08
#